data_AF-A0A9P4SBF7-F1
#
_entry.id   AF-A0A9P4SBF7-F1
#
_cell.length_a   1.000
_cell.length_b   1.000
_cell.length_c   1.000
_cell.angle_alpha   90.00
_cell.angle_beta   90.00
_cell.angle_gamma   90.00
#
_symmetry.space_group_name_H-M   'P 1'
#
loop_
_entity.id
_entity.type
_entity.pdbx_description
1 polymer ?
#
loop_
_entity_poly.entity_id
_entity_poly.type
_entity_poly.pdbx_seq_one_letter_code
_entity_poly.pdbx_strand_id
1 'polypeptide(L)'
;MGRRLPESVIQRIKARFDDNQPVPAIALALNISKTTIYKLKLSFDIFGAPYAPTSVKNGRPRSLTEHQERVRRLRSCSLQFTY
;
A
#
# COMPACT_ATOMS: atom_id res chain seq x y z
N MET A 1 16.34 -4.96 3.46
CA MET A 1 16.11 -4.65 4.88
C MET A 1 15.78 -3.18 5.02
N GLY A 2 14.52 -2.82 5.28
CA GLY A 2 14.06 -1.43 5.41
C GLY A 2 13.85 -1.09 6.88
N ARG A 3 14.76 -0.34 7.49
CA ARG A 3 14.55 0.20 8.83
C ARG A 3 13.51 1.32 8.75
N ARG A 4 12.60 1.35 9.72
CA ARG A 4 11.64 2.46 9.87
C ARG A 4 12.41 3.74 10.18
N LEU A 5 11.84 4.88 9.77
CA LEU A 5 12.37 6.18 10.16
C LEU A 5 12.25 6.33 11.69
N PRO A 6 13.16 7.09 12.31
CA PRO A 6 13.01 7.46 13.71
C PRO A 6 11.70 8.20 13.94
N GLU A 7 11.06 7.96 15.08
CA GLU A 7 9.77 8.59 15.43
C GLU A 7 9.86 10.12 15.42
N SER A 8 10.98 10.68 15.87
CA SER A 8 11.24 12.13 15.84
C SER A 8 11.18 12.72 14.43
N VAL A 9 11.61 11.96 13.43
CA VAL A 9 11.57 12.38 12.02
C VAL A 9 10.15 12.29 11.49
N ILE A 10 9.41 11.25 11.86
CA ILE A 10 8.01 11.05 11.45
C ILE A 10 7.14 12.20 12.00
N GLN A 11 7.32 12.58 13.26
CA GLN A 11 6.60 13.70 13.86
C GLN A 11 6.89 15.02 13.14
N ARG A 12 8.14 15.27 12.75
CA ARG A 12 8.52 16.45 11.94
C ARG A 12 7.92 16.43 10.54
N ILE A 13 7.76 15.26 9.94
CA ILE A 13 7.08 15.12 8.65
C ILE A 13 5.58 15.40 8.81
N LYS A 14 4.96 14.84 9.86
CA LYS A 14 3.55 15.05 10.15
C LYS A 14 3.22 16.52 10.37
N ALA A 15 3.99 17.22 11.22
CA ALA A 15 3.81 18.66 11.44
C ALA A 15 3.85 19.47 10.12
N ARG A 16 4.77 19.13 9.21
CA ARG A 16 4.84 19.80 7.89
C ARG A 16 3.70 19.43 6.94
N PHE A 17 3.11 18.23 7.07
CA PHE A 17 1.89 17.89 6.35
C PHE A 17 0.69 18.68 6.90
N ASP A 18 0.61 18.84 8.22
CA ASP A 18 -0.44 19.65 8.87
C ASP A 18 -0.33 21.13 8.43
N ASP A 19 0.89 21.63 8.21
CA ASP A 19 1.18 22.96 7.64
C ASP A 19 0.93 23.06 6.11
N ASN A 20 0.36 22.03 5.48
CA ASN A 20 0.11 21.95 4.03
C ASN A 20 1.35 22.19 3.14
N GLN A 21 2.55 21.87 3.63
CA GLN A 21 3.76 22.04 2.84
C GLN A 21 3.83 21.04 1.68
N PRO A 22 4.35 21.46 0.51
CA PRO A 22 4.48 20.57 -0.64
C PRO A 22 5.57 19.52 -0.39
N VAL A 23 5.31 18.28 -0.81
CA VAL A 23 6.23 17.12 -0.64
C VAL A 23 7.68 17.40 -1.07
N PRO A 24 7.96 18.11 -2.19
CA PRO A 24 9.32 18.47 -2.57
C PRO A 24 10.03 19.34 -1.54
N ALA A 25 9.34 20.28 -0.88
CA ALA A 25 9.93 21.14 0.14
C ALA A 25 10.26 20.34 1.41
N ILE A 26 9.36 19.44 1.83
CA ILE A 26 9.58 18.54 2.97
C ILE A 26 10.79 17.63 2.73
N ALA A 27 10.94 17.12 1.50
CA ALA A 27 12.06 16.27 1.09
C ALA A 27 13.40 16.98 1.25
N LEU A 28 13.48 18.23 0.79
CA LEU A 28 14.68 19.06 0.91
C LEU A 28 14.97 19.41 2.38
N ALA A 29 13.93 19.77 3.14
CA ALA A 29 14.09 20.20 4.53
C ALA A 29 14.54 19.09 5.49
N LEU A 30 14.29 17.82 5.15
CA LEU A 30 14.64 16.66 5.97
C LEU A 30 15.72 15.77 5.36
N ASN A 31 16.19 16.07 4.16
CA ASN A 31 17.08 15.19 3.37
C ASN A 31 16.53 13.77 3.24
N ILE A 32 15.24 13.63 2.95
CA ILE A 32 14.56 12.34 2.75
C ILE A 32 14.12 12.25 1.30
N SER A 33 14.17 11.03 0.74
CA SER A 33 13.71 10.79 -0.62
C SER A 33 12.23 11.18 -0.78
N LYS A 34 11.90 11.79 -1.92
CA LYS A 34 10.51 12.17 -2.25
C LYS A 34 9.58 10.96 -2.22
N THR A 35 10.06 9.81 -2.68
CA THR A 35 9.29 8.55 -2.72
C THR A 35 8.90 8.08 -1.32
N THR A 36 9.79 8.23 -0.33
CA THR A 36 9.48 7.92 1.08
C THR A 36 8.40 8.85 1.62
N ILE A 37 8.46 10.14 1.33
CA ILE A 37 7.47 11.11 1.83
C ILE A 37 6.11 10.88 1.19
N TYR A 38 6.04 10.56 -0.11
CA TYR A 38 4.79 10.18 -0.76
C TYR A 38 4.18 8.91 -0.14
N LYS A 39 5.00 7.90 0.16
CA LYS A 39 4.52 6.69 0.86
C LYS A 39 3.98 6.99 2.26
N LEU A 40 4.66 7.86 3.00
CA LEU A 40 4.20 8.29 4.32
C LEU A 40 2.89 9.07 4.22
N LYS A 41 2.79 10.03 3.30
CA LYS A 41 1.56 10.78 3.06
C LYS A 41 0.40 9.84 2.77
N LEU A 42 0.58 8.93 1.82
CA LEU A 42 -0.42 7.93 1.48
C LEU A 42 -0.80 7.05 2.69
N SER A 43 0.17 6.67 3.51
CA SER A 43 -0.10 5.89 4.73
C SER A 43 -0.93 6.67 5.75
N PHE A 44 -0.64 7.96 5.94
CA PHE A 44 -1.44 8.83 6.79
C PHE A 44 -2.85 9.03 6.23
N ASP A 45 -2.99 9.22 4.92
CA ASP A 45 -4.29 9.41 4.26
C ASP A 45 -5.18 8.16 4.38
N ILE A 46 -4.60 6.96 4.25
CA ILE A 46 -5.36 5.69 4.27
C ILE A 46 -5.58 5.17 5.69
N PHE A 47 -4.54 5.19 6.53
CA PHE A 47 -4.53 4.49 7.81
C PHE A 47 -4.49 5.42 9.03
N GLY A 48 -4.33 6.74 8.84
CA GLY A 48 -4.10 7.68 9.94
C GLY A 48 -2.77 7.49 10.67
N ALA A 49 -1.87 6.65 10.14
CA ALA A 49 -0.63 6.22 10.78
C ALA A 49 0.54 6.25 9.78
N PRO A 50 1.79 6.46 10.25
CA PRO A 50 2.95 6.58 9.38
C PRO A 50 3.27 5.30 8.60
N TYR A 51 2.86 4.15 9.12
CA TYR A 51 3.07 2.87 8.47
C TYR A 51 1.77 2.08 8.47
N ALA A 52 1.54 1.35 7.38
CA ALA A 52 0.44 0.43 7.30
C ALA A 52 0.50 -0.57 8.47
N PRO A 53 -0.66 -0.91 9.06
CA PRO A 53 -0.73 -1.96 10.06
C PRO A 53 -0.21 -3.27 9.46
N THR A 54 0.33 -4.15 10.31
CA THR A 54 0.80 -5.46 9.86
C THR A 54 -0.39 -6.23 9.28
N SER A 55 -0.43 -6.37 7.96
CA SER A 55 -1.43 -7.22 7.32
C SER A 55 -1.08 -8.68 7.58
N VAL A 56 -2.07 -9.44 8.05
CA VAL A 56 -1.94 -10.89 8.12
C VAL A 56 -1.83 -11.37 6.68
N LYS A 57 -0.71 -12.03 6.35
CA LYS A 57 -0.51 -12.66 5.04
C LYS A 57 -1.39 -13.90 4.96
N ASN A 58 -2.69 -13.68 4.75
CA ASN A 58 -3.60 -14.72 4.33
C ASN A 58 -3.21 -15.02 2.89
N GLY A 59 -2.33 -16.02 2.71
CA GLY A 59 -1.90 -16.45 1.38
C GLY A 59 -3.10 -16.78 0.50
N ARG A 60 -2.84 -17.13 -0.76
CA ARG A 60 -3.93 -17.55 -1.65
C ARG A 60 -4.69 -18.71 -0.99
N PRO A 61 -6.02 -18.62 -0.81
CA PRO A 61 -6.79 -19.74 -0.30
C PRO A 61 -6.57 -20.96 -1.20
N ARG A 62 -6.28 -22.12 -0.57
CA ARG A 62 -5.96 -23.37 -1.30
C ARG A 62 -7.18 -23.90 -2.06
N SER A 63 -8.37 -23.71 -1.51
CA SER A 63 -9.63 -24.04 -2.16
C SER A 63 -10.17 -22.82 -2.90
N LEU A 64 -10.63 -23.04 -4.12
CA LEU A 64 -11.46 -22.08 -4.82
C LEU A 64 -12.79 -22.00 -4.07
N THR A 65 -13.34 -20.80 -3.88
CA THR A 65 -14.74 -20.69 -3.49
C THR A 65 -15.64 -21.25 -4.60
N GLU A 66 -16.84 -21.72 -4.28
CA GLU A 66 -17.78 -22.28 -5.26
C GLU A 66 -18.02 -21.36 -6.46
N HIS A 67 -18.06 -20.04 -6.22
CA HIS A 67 -18.16 -19.05 -7.28
C HIS A 67 -16.94 -19.07 -8.21
N GLN A 68 -15.73 -19.16 -7.65
CA GLN A 68 -14.49 -19.23 -8.43
C GLN A 68 -14.38 -20.54 -9.21
N GLU A 69 -14.88 -21.65 -8.67
CA GLU A 69 -15.00 -22.92 -9.41
C GLU A 69 -15.98 -22.81 -10.57
N ARG A 70 -17.14 -22.19 -10.36
CA ARG A 70 -18.15 -21.97 -11.41
C ARG A 70 -17.56 -21.18 -12.57
N VAL A 71 -16.87 -20.08 -12.30
CA VAL A 71 -16.19 -19.27 -13.33
C VAL A 71 -15.10 -20.08 -14.04
N ARG A 72 -14.34 -20.91 -13.31
CA ARG A 72 -13.32 -21.79 -13.92
C ARG A 72 -13.97 -22.81 -14.87
N ARG A 73 -15.08 -23.44 -14.49
CA ARG A 73 -15.80 -24.42 -15.33
C ARG A 73 -16.41 -23.78 -16.58
N LEU A 74 -17.01 -22.60 -16.45
CA LEU A 74 -17.57 -21.88 -17.59
C LEU A 74 -16.48 -21.50 -18.61
N ARG A 75 -15.29 -21.08 -18.14
CA ARG A 75 -14.14 -20.78 -19.02
C ARG A 75 -13.54 -22.01 -19.70
N SER A 76 -13.58 -23.18 -19.07
CA SER A 76 -13.18 -24.44 -19.72
C SER A 76 -14.21 -24.90 -20.77
N CYS A 77 -15.50 -24.63 -20.56
CA CYS A 77 -16.55 -24.95 -21.54
C CYS A 77 -16.47 -24.07 -22.80
N SER A 78 -16.14 -22.78 -22.66
CA SER A 78 -16.04 -21.87 -23.81
C SER A 78 -14.86 -22.18 -24.75
N LEU A 79 -13.86 -22.95 -24.29
CA LEU A 79 -12.72 -23.38 -25.11
C LEU A 79 -12.99 -24.67 -25.90
N GLN A 80 -14.08 -25.39 -25.61
CA GLN A 80 -14.46 -26.61 -26.33
C GLN A 80 -15.42 -26.36 -27.51
N PHE A 81 -15.88 -25.11 -27.69
CA PHE A 81 -16.90 -24.75 -28.69
C PHE A 81 -16.36 -23.96 -29.90
N THR A 82 -15.04 -23.89 -30.07
CA THR A 82 -14.42 -23.34 -31.28
C THR A 82 -13.84 -24.49 -32.12
N TYR A 83 -14.67 -25.13 -32.94
CA TYR A 83 -14.29 -25.91 -34.13
C TYR A 83 -15.42 -25.87 -35.14
#